data_AF-A0A966VV93-F1
#
_entry.id   AF-A0A966VV93-F1
#
_cell.length_a   1.000
_cell.length_b   1.000
_cell.length_c   1.000
_cell.angle_alpha   90.00
_cell.angle_beta   90.00
_cell.angle_gamma   90.00
#
_symmetry.space_group_name_H-M   'P 1'
#
loop_
_entity.id
_entity.type
_entity.pdbx_description
1 polymer ?
#
loop_
_entity_poly.entity_id
_entity_poly.type
_entity_poly.pdbx_seq_one_letter_code
_entity_poly.pdbx_strand_id
1 'polypeptide(L)'
;MNTFSNLNHLANSLPDNENWMPVLFIGHGSPMNGIEDNEFSRSWALMANQIPTPAAVIVVSAHWLTKGTRITAMEFPKTIHDFGGFPAELYAVQYPAPGNPQLAKETASLIKNENVLLDHDWGLDHGAWTVVKHMYPNANIPILQLSIDYTKDSKSHFELAKQLMALRKKG
;
A
#
# COMPACT_ATOMS: atom_id res chain seq x y z
N MET A 1 38.64 -26.34 -11.55
CA MET A 1 37.34 -26.96 -11.23
C MET A 1 36.54 -25.94 -10.43
N ASN A 2 35.33 -25.64 -10.92
CA ASN A 2 34.56 -24.40 -10.73
C ASN A 2 34.11 -24.11 -9.28
N THR A 3 34.69 -23.10 -8.65
CA THR A 3 34.20 -22.49 -7.40
C THR A 3 32.83 -21.81 -7.58
N PHE A 4 32.49 -21.34 -8.79
CA PHE A 4 31.16 -20.80 -9.11
C PHE A 4 30.03 -21.83 -9.10
N SER A 5 30.33 -23.12 -9.34
CA SER A 5 29.31 -24.17 -9.37
C SER A 5 28.79 -24.52 -7.98
N ASN A 6 29.61 -24.33 -6.94
CA ASN A 6 29.25 -24.61 -5.55
C ASN A 6 28.38 -23.50 -4.92
N LEU A 7 28.52 -22.25 -5.35
CA LEU A 7 27.67 -21.14 -4.89
C LEU A 7 26.23 -21.26 -5.41
N ASN A 8 26.05 -21.67 -6.67
CA ASN A 8 24.71 -21.93 -7.23
C ASN A 8 24.03 -23.13 -6.56
N HIS A 9 24.80 -24.15 -6.17
CA HIS A 9 24.26 -25.28 -5.41
C HIS A 9 23.85 -24.90 -3.98
N LEU A 10 24.57 -23.97 -3.34
CA LEU A 10 24.21 -23.46 -2.02
C LEU A 10 22.95 -22.58 -2.07
N ALA A 11 22.83 -21.71 -3.07
CA ALA A 11 21.65 -20.87 -3.30
C ALA A 11 20.38 -21.69 -3.59
N ASN A 12 20.53 -22.78 -4.35
CA ASN A 12 19.42 -23.71 -4.64
C ASN A 12 19.11 -24.70 -3.51
N SER A 13 19.92 -24.73 -2.44
CA SER A 13 19.73 -25.62 -1.28
C SER A 13 19.09 -24.93 -0.08
N LEU A 14 18.88 -23.61 -0.18
CA LEU A 14 18.09 -22.85 0.78
C LEU A 14 16.62 -23.00 0.38
N PRO A 15 15.68 -23.27 1.31
CA PRO A 15 14.27 -23.18 0.97
C PRO A 15 14.02 -21.76 0.48
N ASP A 16 13.37 -21.63 -0.70
CA ASP A 16 12.72 -20.38 -1.05
C ASP A 16 11.91 -19.98 0.18
N ASN A 17 12.14 -18.82 0.76
CA ASN A 17 11.16 -18.31 1.70
C ASN A 17 9.98 -17.90 0.82
N GLU A 18 9.07 -18.86 0.58
CA GLU A 18 8.00 -18.84 -0.42
C GLU A 18 6.93 -17.78 -0.16
N ASN A 19 7.06 -16.97 0.89
CA ASN A 19 6.03 -16.02 1.30
C ASN A 19 6.10 -14.73 0.48
N TRP A 20 5.48 -14.77 -0.69
CA TRP A 20 5.05 -13.56 -1.38
C TRP A 20 3.95 -12.90 -0.58
N MET A 21 4.07 -11.61 -0.30
CA MET A 21 2.96 -10.86 0.27
C MET A 21 1.75 -10.94 -0.67
N PRO A 22 0.53 -11.13 -0.14
CA PRO A 22 -0.67 -11.15 -0.95
C PRO A 22 -0.94 -9.77 -1.54
N VAL A 23 -1.67 -9.75 -2.65
CA VAL A 23 -2.29 -8.52 -3.17
C VAL A 23 -3.77 -8.59 -2.84
N LEU A 24 -4.29 -7.52 -2.25
CA LEU A 24 -5.67 -7.45 -1.81
C LEU A 24 -6.41 -6.40 -2.65
N PHE A 25 -7.61 -6.73 -3.11
CA PHE A 25 -8.54 -5.79 -3.70
C PHE A 25 -9.73 -5.66 -2.74
N ILE A 26 -9.88 -4.50 -2.12
CA ILE A 26 -10.81 -4.27 -1.01
C ILE A 26 -11.75 -3.11 -1.37
N GLY A 27 -13.06 -3.33 -1.27
CA GLY A 27 -14.03 -2.25 -1.26
C GLY A 27 -14.04 -1.58 0.11
N HIS A 28 -13.62 -0.30 0.18
CA HIS A 28 -13.60 0.46 1.44
C HIS A 28 -15.01 0.90 1.90
N GLY A 29 -15.94 1.09 0.95
CA GLY A 29 -17.36 1.36 1.24
C GLY A 29 -17.60 2.74 1.84
N SER A 30 -18.60 2.83 2.73
CA SER A 30 -18.93 4.08 3.42
C SER A 30 -17.78 4.51 4.33
N PRO A 31 -17.45 5.81 4.42
CA PRO A 31 -16.53 6.35 5.42
C PRO A 31 -16.85 5.91 6.86
N MET A 32 -18.12 5.65 7.19
CA MET A 32 -18.54 5.14 8.51
C MET A 32 -17.87 3.82 8.89
N ASN A 33 -17.46 3.00 7.91
CA ASN A 33 -16.70 1.78 8.17
C ASN A 33 -15.39 2.06 8.93
N GLY A 34 -14.86 3.28 8.90
CA GLY A 34 -13.67 3.68 9.64
C GLY A 34 -13.87 3.75 11.16
N ILE A 35 -15.11 3.85 11.65
CA ILE A 35 -15.44 3.95 13.07
C ILE A 35 -16.43 2.88 13.56
N GLU A 36 -17.15 2.24 12.65
CA GLU A 36 -18.12 1.20 12.99
C GLU A 36 -17.47 -0.18 13.15
N ASP A 37 -18.00 -0.95 14.10
CA ASP A 37 -17.80 -2.40 14.19
C ASP A 37 -18.93 -3.11 13.42
N ASN A 38 -18.66 -3.47 12.17
CA ASN A 38 -19.61 -4.10 11.27
C ASN A 38 -18.98 -5.28 10.51
N GLU A 39 -19.73 -5.90 9.59
CA GLU A 39 -19.23 -7.07 8.87
C GLU A 39 -17.98 -6.78 8.03
N PHE A 40 -17.83 -5.56 7.50
CA PHE A 40 -16.69 -5.17 6.69
C PHE A 40 -15.45 -4.95 7.55
N SER A 41 -15.56 -4.15 8.62
CA SER A 41 -14.42 -3.86 9.51
C SER A 41 -13.91 -5.11 10.21
N ARG A 42 -14.81 -6.01 10.65
CA ARG A 42 -14.41 -7.32 11.19
C ARG A 42 -13.73 -8.19 10.13
N SER A 43 -14.23 -8.19 8.90
CA SER A 43 -13.62 -8.98 7.82
C SER A 43 -12.21 -8.49 7.47
N TRP A 44 -11.96 -7.18 7.45
CA TRP A 44 -10.62 -6.64 7.22
C TRP A 44 -9.65 -7.01 8.35
N ALA A 45 -10.09 -6.92 9.61
CA ALA A 45 -9.29 -7.35 10.75
C ALA A 45 -8.96 -8.86 10.69
N LEU A 46 -9.95 -9.70 10.34
CA LEU A 46 -9.74 -11.14 10.15
C LEU A 46 -8.76 -11.43 9.01
N MET A 47 -8.87 -10.72 7.88
CA MET A 47 -7.97 -10.87 6.75
C MET A 47 -6.52 -10.56 7.13
N ALA A 48 -6.29 -9.49 7.89
CA ALA A 48 -4.96 -9.13 8.37
C ALA A 48 -4.33 -10.22 9.27
N ASN A 49 -5.15 -10.91 10.06
CA ASN A 49 -4.69 -12.02 10.91
C ASN A 49 -4.41 -13.32 10.13
N GLN A 50 -4.85 -13.42 8.88
CA GLN A 50 -4.68 -14.61 8.03
C GLN A 50 -3.51 -14.50 7.05
N ILE A 51 -2.84 -13.35 7.00
CA ILE A 51 -1.71 -13.08 6.11
C ILE A 51 -0.46 -12.74 6.93
N PRO A 52 0.75 -12.93 6.36
CA PRO A 52 1.97 -12.48 7.02
C PRO A 52 1.91 -10.96 7.29
N THR A 53 2.48 -10.52 8.41
CA THR A 53 2.59 -9.09 8.70
C THR A 53 3.53 -8.42 7.69
N PRO A 54 3.07 -7.40 6.95
CA PRO A 54 3.90 -6.72 5.96
C PRO A 54 4.96 -5.84 6.62
N ALA A 55 6.11 -5.69 5.95
CA ALA A 55 7.12 -4.69 6.25
C ALA A 55 6.67 -3.27 5.85
N ALA A 56 5.80 -3.17 4.84
CA ALA A 56 5.13 -1.93 4.44
C ALA A 56 3.90 -2.25 3.57
N VAL A 57 2.94 -1.32 3.48
CA VAL A 57 1.78 -1.42 2.59
C VAL A 57 1.78 -0.27 1.60
N ILE A 58 1.69 -0.58 0.32
CA ILE A 58 1.40 0.40 -0.73
C ILE A 58 -0.08 0.29 -1.07
N VAL A 59 -0.84 1.35 -0.79
CA VAL A 59 -2.27 1.43 -1.08
C VAL A 59 -2.49 2.19 -2.39
N VAL A 60 -3.14 1.56 -3.35
CA VAL A 60 -3.68 2.23 -4.53
C VAL A 60 -5.15 2.58 -4.23
N SER A 61 -5.44 3.87 -4.02
CA SER A 61 -6.79 4.31 -3.64
C SER A 61 -7.56 4.91 -4.81
N ALA A 62 -8.86 4.60 -4.88
CA ALA A 62 -9.77 5.19 -5.86
C ALA A 62 -9.98 6.71 -5.66
N HIS A 63 -9.65 7.24 -4.49
CA HIS A 63 -9.79 8.68 -4.17
C HIS A 63 -8.61 9.52 -4.63
N TRP A 64 -7.47 8.90 -4.93
CA TRP A 64 -6.28 9.63 -5.36
C TRP A 64 -6.05 9.53 -6.87
N LEU A 65 -6.82 10.32 -7.61
CA LEU A 65 -6.71 10.46 -9.06
C LEU A 65 -5.86 11.68 -9.44
N THR A 66 -4.84 11.48 -10.27
CA THR A 66 -3.90 12.55 -10.66
C THR A 66 -3.64 12.56 -12.17
N LYS A 67 -3.07 13.66 -12.68
CA LYS A 67 -2.39 13.65 -13.99
C LYS A 67 -0.94 13.18 -13.77
N GLY A 68 -0.59 12.02 -14.32
CA GLY A 68 0.65 11.30 -14.00
C GLY A 68 0.56 10.53 -12.68
N THR A 69 1.38 9.48 -12.53
CA THR A 69 1.42 8.67 -11.31
C THR A 69 2.29 9.31 -10.22
N ARG A 70 1.84 9.24 -8.98
CA ARG A 70 2.50 9.80 -7.79
C ARG A 70 2.55 8.79 -6.65
N ILE A 71 3.56 8.89 -5.80
CA ILE A 71 3.68 8.09 -4.57
C ILE A 71 4.00 8.99 -3.38
N THR A 72 3.32 8.79 -2.24
CA THR A 72 3.61 9.55 -1.02
C THR A 72 5.01 9.24 -0.51
N ALA A 73 5.80 10.27 -0.19
CA ALA A 73 7.22 10.13 0.16
C ALA A 73 7.60 10.85 1.48
N MET A 74 6.65 11.08 2.37
CA MET A 74 6.88 11.66 3.70
C MET A 74 7.15 10.58 4.76
N GLU A 75 7.82 10.95 5.86
CA GLU A 75 7.99 10.08 7.04
C GLU A 75 6.70 9.91 7.85
N PHE A 76 5.84 10.93 7.85
CA PHE A 76 4.59 10.95 8.61
C PHE A 76 3.47 11.53 7.74
N PRO A 77 2.83 10.74 6.86
CA PRO A 77 1.70 11.20 6.08
C PRO A 77 0.53 11.56 6.99
N LYS A 78 -0.08 12.72 6.76
CA LYS A 78 -1.31 13.12 7.48
C LYS A 78 -2.47 12.18 7.15
N THR A 79 -3.39 11.99 8.09
CA THR A 79 -4.71 11.44 7.80
C THR A 79 -5.56 12.53 7.14
N ILE A 80 -6.16 12.25 5.97
CA ILE A 80 -7.06 13.19 5.30
C ILE A 80 -8.52 12.71 5.36
N HIS A 81 -9.42 13.68 5.40
CA HIS A 81 -10.87 13.47 5.42
C HIS A 81 -11.46 14.07 4.14
N ASP A 82 -11.43 13.28 3.07
CA ASP A 82 -11.84 13.61 1.70
C ASP A 82 -13.34 13.33 1.43
N PHE A 83 -14.17 13.40 2.47
CA PHE A 83 -15.61 13.16 2.43
C PHE A 83 -16.40 14.26 3.16
N GLY A 84 -17.68 14.39 2.82
CA GLY A 84 -18.60 15.40 3.35
C GLY A 84 -19.89 14.81 3.92
N GLY A 85 -20.50 15.47 4.89
CA GLY A 85 -21.84 15.13 5.41
C GLY A 85 -21.89 14.00 6.44
N PHE A 86 -20.75 13.67 7.06
CA PHE A 86 -20.63 12.62 8.07
C PHE A 86 -20.56 13.20 9.51
N PRO A 87 -20.75 12.37 10.55
CA PRO A 87 -20.63 12.79 11.95
C PRO A 87 -19.24 13.33 12.32
N ALA A 88 -19.17 14.19 13.33
CA ALA A 88 -17.93 14.86 13.77
C ALA A 88 -16.86 13.87 14.26
N GLU A 89 -17.29 12.75 14.84
CA GLU A 89 -16.46 11.65 15.31
C GLU A 89 -15.58 11.09 14.19
N LEU A 90 -16.08 11.09 12.96
CA LEU A 90 -15.35 10.59 11.81
C LEU A 90 -14.23 11.55 11.39
N TYR A 91 -14.46 12.87 11.48
CA TYR A 91 -13.44 13.90 11.23
C TYR A 91 -12.39 14.00 12.34
N ALA A 92 -12.68 13.45 13.52
CA ALA A 92 -11.74 13.38 14.64
C ALA A 92 -10.76 12.20 14.54
N VAL A 93 -10.98 11.26 13.61
CA VAL A 93 -10.10 10.10 13.44
C VAL A 93 -8.71 10.55 13.01
N GLN A 94 -7.69 9.96 13.64
CA GLN A 94 -6.30 10.04 13.20
C GLN A 94 -5.75 8.64 13.09
N TYR A 95 -5.01 8.37 12.03
CA TYR A 95 -4.30 7.12 11.81
C TYR A 95 -2.83 7.45 11.47
N PRO A 96 -1.98 7.62 12.50
CA PRO A 96 -0.63 8.16 12.36
C PRO A 96 0.39 7.09 11.95
N ALA A 97 0.08 6.32 10.90
CA ALA A 97 1.02 5.34 10.40
C ALA A 97 2.26 6.03 9.80
N PRO A 98 3.48 5.51 10.03
CA PRO A 98 4.67 6.06 9.41
C PRO A 98 4.57 5.90 7.88
N GLY A 99 5.22 6.78 7.13
CA GLY A 99 5.52 6.55 5.74
C GLY A 99 6.88 5.87 5.58
N ASN A 100 7.37 5.78 4.35
CA ASN A 100 8.73 5.27 4.08
C ASN A 100 9.32 5.95 2.84
N PRO A 101 10.00 7.10 3.00
CA PRO A 101 10.56 7.85 1.87
C PRO A 101 11.55 7.05 1.01
N GLN A 102 12.28 6.12 1.62
CA GLN A 102 13.22 5.25 0.91
C GLN A 102 12.48 4.25 0.02
N LEU A 103 11.45 3.58 0.54
CA LEU A 103 10.60 2.69 -0.25
C LEU A 103 9.84 3.46 -1.34
N ALA A 104 9.43 4.71 -1.09
CA ALA A 104 8.81 5.55 -2.11
C ALA A 104 9.74 5.76 -3.32
N LYS A 105 11.02 6.11 -3.06
CA LYS A 105 12.07 6.26 -4.08
C LYS A 105 12.35 4.96 -4.82
N GLU A 106 12.44 3.84 -4.11
CA GLU A 106 12.65 2.52 -4.72
C GLU A 106 11.47 2.12 -5.61
N THR A 107 10.25 2.36 -5.16
CA THR A 107 9.02 2.06 -5.92
C THR A 107 8.95 2.91 -7.18
N ALA A 108 9.21 4.21 -7.08
CA ALA A 108 9.28 5.10 -8.24
C ALA A 108 10.38 4.66 -9.23
N SER A 109 11.54 4.23 -8.72
CA SER A 109 12.64 3.73 -9.55
C SER A 109 12.35 2.39 -10.21
N LEU A 110 11.50 1.55 -9.62
CA LEU A 110 11.13 0.24 -10.15
C LEU A 110 10.23 0.35 -11.37
N ILE A 111 9.37 1.37 -11.41
CA ILE A 111 8.45 1.64 -12.52
C ILE A 111 9.24 2.36 -13.63
N LYS A 112 9.30 1.75 -14.82
CA LYS A 112 10.12 2.20 -15.97
C LYS A 112 9.31 2.77 -17.11
N ASN A 113 8.03 2.41 -17.23
CA ASN A 113 7.15 2.82 -18.33
C ASN A 113 6.57 4.23 -18.14
N GLU A 114 6.72 4.83 -16.96
CA GLU A 114 6.37 6.21 -16.68
C GLU A 114 7.22 6.82 -15.57
N ASN A 115 7.22 8.14 -15.47
CA ASN A 115 7.89 8.86 -14.41
C ASN A 115 6.96 8.99 -13.20
N VAL A 116 7.22 8.23 -12.14
CA VAL A 116 6.47 8.32 -10.88
C VAL A 116 7.02 9.46 -10.04
N LEU A 117 6.17 10.43 -9.72
CA LEU A 117 6.55 11.59 -8.91
C LEU A 117 6.45 11.28 -7.42
N LEU A 118 7.43 11.76 -6.65
CA LEU A 118 7.37 11.73 -5.19
C LEU A 118 6.48 12.88 -4.71
N ASP A 119 5.43 12.55 -3.98
CA ASP A 119 4.48 13.51 -3.44
C ASP A 119 4.70 13.69 -1.93
N HIS A 120 4.81 14.94 -1.51
CA HIS A 120 5.08 15.33 -0.12
C HIS A 120 3.91 16.10 0.50
N ASP A 121 2.77 16.20 -0.19
CA ASP A 121 1.64 17.05 0.22
C ASP A 121 0.36 16.27 0.44
N TRP A 122 0.17 15.15 -0.26
CA TRP A 122 -0.96 14.23 -0.06
C TRP A 122 -0.91 13.59 1.33
N GLY A 123 -1.95 12.84 1.69
CA GLY A 123 -1.98 12.09 2.94
C GLY A 123 -2.87 10.87 2.78
N LEU A 124 -2.95 10.02 3.80
CA LEU A 124 -3.76 8.80 3.73
C LEU A 124 -5.23 9.19 3.60
N ASP A 125 -5.85 8.93 2.43
CA ASP A 125 -7.28 9.16 2.19
C ASP A 125 -8.19 8.13 2.89
N HIS A 126 -9.49 8.42 2.98
CA HIS A 126 -10.40 7.55 3.71
C HIS A 126 -10.52 6.15 3.12
N GLY A 127 -10.35 6.00 1.81
CA GLY A 127 -10.29 4.69 1.18
C GLY A 127 -9.10 3.87 1.67
N ALA A 128 -7.99 4.54 2.00
CA ALA A 128 -6.81 3.91 2.60
C ALA A 128 -6.95 3.72 4.11
N TRP A 129 -7.03 4.81 4.90
CA TRP A 129 -6.91 4.71 6.35
C TRP A 129 -8.05 3.93 7.00
N THR A 130 -9.26 3.95 6.42
CA THR A 130 -10.40 3.16 6.94
C THR A 130 -10.06 1.67 6.97
N VAL A 131 -9.49 1.15 5.89
CA VAL A 131 -9.15 -0.26 5.77
C VAL A 131 -7.94 -0.61 6.62
N VAL A 132 -6.83 0.13 6.46
CA VAL A 132 -5.58 -0.22 7.15
C VAL A 132 -5.66 -0.01 8.66
N LYS A 133 -6.52 0.89 9.15
CA LYS A 133 -6.79 1.04 10.59
C LYS A 133 -7.38 -0.24 11.21
N HIS A 134 -8.28 -0.92 10.51
CA HIS A 134 -8.86 -2.17 11.01
C HIS A 134 -7.91 -3.36 10.82
N MET A 135 -7.12 -3.36 9.76
CA MET A 135 -6.09 -4.39 9.55
C MET A 135 -4.94 -4.28 10.56
N TYR A 136 -4.47 -3.06 10.83
CA TYR A 136 -3.27 -2.78 11.60
C TYR A 136 -3.50 -1.63 12.61
N PRO A 137 -4.34 -1.85 13.65
CA PRO A 137 -4.82 -0.79 14.55
C PRO A 137 -3.72 -0.06 15.32
N ASN A 138 -2.54 -0.66 15.48
CA ASN A 138 -1.41 -0.05 16.17
C ASN A 138 -0.67 1.01 15.33
N ALA A 139 -1.01 1.18 14.05
CA ALA A 139 -0.39 2.16 13.15
C ALA A 139 1.15 2.10 13.12
N ASN A 140 1.73 0.91 13.29
CA ASN A 140 3.17 0.69 13.38
C ASN A 140 3.79 0.13 12.08
N ILE A 141 2.98 -0.09 11.06
CA ILE A 141 3.42 -0.54 9.73
C ILE A 141 3.50 0.68 8.81
N PRO A 142 4.60 0.87 8.06
CA PRO A 142 4.69 1.93 7.07
C PRO A 142 3.61 1.83 5.98
N ILE A 143 2.89 2.93 5.75
CA ILE A 143 1.86 3.03 4.70
C ILE A 143 2.27 4.10 3.70
N LEU A 144 2.22 3.73 2.42
CA LEU A 144 2.38 4.64 1.30
C LEU A 144 1.12 4.58 0.45
N GLN A 145 0.80 5.67 -0.22
CA GLN A 145 -0.19 5.64 -1.29
C GLN A 145 0.49 5.77 -2.64
N LEU A 146 -0.10 5.12 -3.64
CA LEU A 146 0.22 5.29 -5.05
C LEU A 146 -1.05 5.77 -5.76
N SER A 147 -0.97 6.89 -6.46
CA SER A 147 -2.10 7.49 -7.16
C SER A 147 -2.43 6.73 -8.45
N ILE A 148 -3.61 6.99 -8.99
CA ILE A 148 -4.05 6.49 -10.30
C ILE A 148 -3.98 7.65 -11.29
N ASP A 149 -3.18 7.50 -12.35
CA ASP A 149 -3.17 8.45 -13.47
C ASP A 149 -4.46 8.31 -14.30
N TYR A 150 -5.43 9.20 -14.10
CA TYR A 150 -6.72 9.14 -14.80
C TYR A 150 -6.62 9.43 -16.30
N THR A 151 -5.45 9.82 -16.79
CA THR A 151 -5.20 10.02 -18.23
C THR A 151 -4.80 8.74 -18.96
N LYS A 152 -4.62 7.63 -18.22
CA LYS A 152 -4.18 6.34 -18.75
C LYS A 152 -5.33 5.34 -18.87
N ASP A 153 -5.13 4.35 -19.73
CA ASP A 153 -6.06 3.24 -19.90
C ASP A 153 -5.74 2.08 -18.94
N SER A 154 -6.66 1.12 -18.84
CA SER A 154 -6.51 -0.06 -17.97
C SER A 154 -5.28 -0.90 -18.32
N LYS A 155 -4.91 -0.96 -19.61
CA LYS A 155 -3.71 -1.67 -20.06
C LYS A 155 -2.43 -1.02 -19.52
N SER A 156 -2.34 0.30 -19.53
CA SER A 156 -1.22 1.03 -18.95
C SER A 156 -1.08 0.78 -17.46
N HIS A 157 -2.20 0.81 -16.72
CA HIS A 157 -2.20 0.50 -15.28
C HIS A 157 -1.79 -0.95 -14.99
N PHE A 158 -2.22 -1.90 -15.81
CA PHE A 158 -1.82 -3.30 -15.68
C PHE A 158 -0.31 -3.49 -15.89
N GLU A 159 0.27 -2.85 -16.91
CA GLU A 159 1.71 -2.91 -17.17
C GLU A 159 2.54 -2.19 -16.08
N LEU A 160 2.02 -1.12 -15.48
CA LEU A 160 2.62 -0.54 -14.28
C LEU A 160 2.57 -1.54 -13.11
N ALA A 161 1.41 -2.11 -12.82
CA ALA A 161 1.22 -3.01 -11.67
C ALA A 161 2.10 -4.27 -11.75
N LYS A 162 2.37 -4.79 -12.95
CA LYS A 162 3.33 -5.89 -13.16
C LYS A 162 4.73 -5.57 -12.65
N GLN A 163 5.17 -4.31 -12.74
CA GLN A 163 6.49 -3.90 -12.27
C GLN A 163 6.57 -3.85 -10.75
N LEU A 164 5.45 -3.63 -10.05
CA LEU A 164 5.36 -3.68 -8.59
C LEU A 164 5.49 -5.09 -8.01
N MET A 165 5.37 -6.13 -8.84
CA MET A 165 5.43 -7.53 -8.40
C MET A 165 6.70 -7.86 -7.60
N ALA A 166 7.84 -7.24 -7.94
CA ALA A 166 9.11 -7.46 -7.25
C ALA A 166 9.07 -7.03 -5.77
N LEU A 167 8.21 -6.08 -5.41
CA LEU A 167 8.05 -5.62 -4.02
C LEU A 167 7.39 -6.68 -3.14
N ARG A 168 6.55 -7.57 -3.70
CA ARG A 168 5.88 -8.63 -2.94
C ARG A 168 6.83 -9.63 -2.28
N LYS A 169 8.10 -9.66 -2.71
CA LYS A 169 9.16 -10.51 -2.14
C LYS A 169 9.95 -9.81 -1.03
N LYS A 170 9.65 -8.54 -0.72
CA LYS A 170 10.38 -7.71 0.25
C LYS A 170 9.64 -7.58 1.60
N GLY A 171 8.71 -8.49 1.90
CA GLY A 171 7.72 -8.32 2.97
C GLY A 171 6.66 -7.31 2.55
#